data_AF-A0AAD6VIE0-F1
#
_entry.id   AF-A0AAD6VIE0-F1
#
_cell.length_a   1.000
_cell.length_b   1.000
_cell.length_c   1.000
_cell.angle_alpha   90.00
_cell.angle_beta   90.00
_cell.angle_gamma   90.00
#
_symmetry.space_group_name_H-M   'P 1'
#
loop_
_entity.id
_entity.type
_entity.pdbx_description
1 polymer ?
#
loop_
_entity_poly.entity_id
_entity_poly.type
_entity_poly.pdbx_seq_one_letter_code
_entity_poly.pdbx_strand_id
1 'polypeptide(L)'
;MEAGLAHADNLLHRAEQEFKERKARKRDRKTLCGRCGEHKNAGTRLQTCSRCRCTPQCQKEDWKAGHKTDCGSFKHPPLCKGFDPSDRPDVPWPVDPIFAQGTKDGLGVWLTPSGDLSSLLQQAFEPADGGHKGRDPMGPPSFQRWAKTGDHGIPGPETKKYLGCTLLGLRVVVQNRRKDEKVVMVDVAKTVVTVGGAMKDALLPEDRKKAVFDKSSNGVPMMAVPPWTDYNGELRAAILEINGSVAPKGQFGSNGEYERPQPPTGEPWGRVLDWKEPKILLAPGDFVVFRLQYRLGDGSVWQDYPEIMTRFAFVIVHTAVLQPRSNAVGDAWISAARLASLNPSENLPLIGRADFDYVQEYYRPFFEEDSDVWAEKRLGGRAKEANDMIKTMMPAMLETIFGAMTPENRAEATRRFQALGFDIEAAMEGVRR
;
A
#
# COMPACT_ATOMS: atom_id res chain seq x y z
N MET A 1 16.26 -27.63 15.74
CA MET A 1 15.03 -27.47 14.91
C MET A 1 13.82 -27.16 15.78
N GLU A 2 13.54 -27.93 16.84
CA GLU A 2 12.39 -27.70 17.74
C GLU A 2 12.36 -26.30 18.40
N ALA A 3 13.50 -25.81 18.90
CA ALA A 3 13.59 -24.46 19.47
C ALA A 3 13.26 -23.34 18.47
N GLY A 4 13.56 -23.56 17.19
CA GLY A 4 13.27 -22.59 16.12
C GLY A 4 11.78 -22.56 15.74
N LEU A 5 11.14 -23.72 15.69
CA LEU A 5 9.69 -23.82 15.47
C LEU A 5 8.92 -23.14 16.61
N ALA A 6 9.32 -23.34 17.87
CA ALA A 6 8.73 -22.67 19.01
C ALA A 6 8.88 -21.13 18.95
N HIS A 7 9.99 -20.62 18.41
CA HIS A 7 10.20 -19.19 18.23
C HIS A 7 9.31 -18.59 17.14
N ALA A 8 9.18 -19.28 15.99
CA ALA A 8 8.29 -18.88 14.91
C ALA A 8 6.81 -18.86 15.34
N ASP A 9 6.37 -19.87 16.10
CA ASP A 9 5.00 -19.93 16.64
C ASP A 9 4.73 -18.77 17.61
N ASN A 10 5.70 -18.41 18.45
CA ASN A 10 5.59 -17.27 19.35
C ASN A 10 5.48 -15.94 18.58
N LEU A 11 6.26 -15.77 17.50
CA LEU A 11 6.22 -14.58 16.64
C LEU A 11 4.85 -14.45 15.96
N LEU A 12 4.31 -15.55 15.42
CA LEU A 12 2.96 -15.58 14.85
C LEU A 12 1.90 -15.25 15.91
N HIS A 13 1.99 -15.84 17.10
CA HIS A 13 1.05 -15.57 18.18
C HIS A 13 1.06 -14.10 18.62
N ARG A 14 2.25 -13.50 18.78
CA ARG A 14 2.39 -12.06 19.08
C ARG A 14 1.84 -11.19 17.96
N ALA A 15 2.10 -11.52 16.71
CA ALA A 15 1.53 -10.81 15.56
C ALA A 15 0.00 -10.84 15.58
N GLU A 16 -0.61 -11.97 15.95
CA GLU A 16 -2.05 -12.08 16.14
C GLU A 16 -2.57 -11.26 17.34
N GLN A 17 -1.87 -11.28 18.47
CA GLN A 17 -2.22 -10.50 19.65
C GLN A 17 -2.18 -9.00 19.35
N GLU A 18 -1.10 -8.52 18.75
CA GLU A 18 -0.95 -7.14 18.34
C GLU A 18 -2.04 -6.73 17.34
N PHE A 19 -2.39 -7.60 16.38
CA PHE A 19 -3.49 -7.36 15.46
C PHE A 19 -4.84 -7.25 16.20
N LYS A 20 -5.09 -8.11 17.20
CA LYS A 20 -6.29 -8.04 18.05
C LYS A 20 -6.32 -6.75 18.86
N GLU A 21 -5.20 -6.33 19.45
CA GLU A 21 -5.07 -5.07 20.18
C GLU A 21 -5.27 -3.86 19.29
N ARG A 22 -4.66 -3.83 18.09
CA ARG A 22 -4.87 -2.78 17.08
C ARG A 22 -6.35 -2.69 16.71
N LYS A 23 -7.01 -3.83 16.52
CA LYS A 23 -8.46 -3.91 16.24
C LYS A 23 -9.29 -3.40 17.43
N ALA A 24 -8.88 -3.68 18.66
CA ALA A 24 -9.49 -3.16 19.88
C ALA A 24 -9.31 -1.63 19.98
N ARG A 25 -8.09 -1.11 19.88
CA ARG A 25 -7.80 0.33 19.86
C ARG A 25 -8.57 1.07 18.77
N LYS A 26 -8.68 0.50 17.56
CA LYS A 26 -9.52 1.06 16.49
C LYS A 26 -11.00 1.11 16.87
N ARG A 27 -11.50 0.07 17.54
CA ARG A 27 -12.88 0.03 18.05
C ARG A 27 -13.07 1.10 19.12
N ASP A 28 -12.12 1.25 20.03
CA ASP A 28 -12.17 2.23 21.12
C ASP A 28 -12.08 3.65 20.58
N ARG A 29 -11.18 3.93 19.62
CA ARG A 29 -11.10 5.23 18.95
C ARG A 29 -12.39 5.58 18.19
N LYS A 30 -13.18 4.58 17.80
CA LYS A 30 -14.51 4.80 17.21
C LYS A 30 -15.59 5.11 18.25
N THR A 31 -15.37 4.80 19.53
CA THR A 31 -16.29 5.09 20.62
C THR A 31 -15.87 6.29 21.46
N LEU A 32 -14.57 6.64 21.49
CA LEU A 32 -14.02 7.78 22.20
C LEU A 32 -14.22 9.09 21.43
N CYS A 33 -14.51 10.15 22.16
CA CYS A 33 -14.56 11.49 21.61
C CYS A 33 -13.17 12.09 21.47
N GLY A 34 -12.83 12.57 20.28
CA GLY A 34 -11.52 13.22 20.05
C GLY A 34 -11.27 14.48 20.86
N ARG A 35 -12.31 15.07 21.47
CA ARG A 35 -12.19 16.29 22.28
C ARG A 35 -12.13 16.04 23.79
N CYS A 36 -13.15 15.40 24.36
CA CYS A 36 -13.23 15.19 25.81
C CYS A 36 -12.62 13.84 26.27
N GLY A 37 -12.29 12.94 25.33
CA GLY A 37 -11.80 11.60 25.67
C GLY A 37 -12.86 10.65 26.24
N GLU A 38 -14.10 11.09 26.40
CA GLU A 38 -15.17 10.22 26.95
C GLU A 38 -15.71 9.25 25.89
N HIS A 39 -16.16 8.08 26.35
CA HIS A 39 -16.89 7.14 25.51
C HIS A 39 -18.28 7.67 25.19
N LYS A 40 -18.72 7.45 23.95
CA LYS A 40 -20.09 7.72 23.54
C LYS A 40 -21.08 6.84 24.31
N ASN A 41 -22.27 7.38 24.55
CA ASN A 41 -23.39 6.60 25.06
C ASN A 41 -23.76 5.46 24.09
N ALA A 42 -24.00 4.27 24.62
CA ALA A 42 -24.44 3.13 23.83
C ALA A 42 -25.68 3.51 22.98
N GLY A 43 -25.71 3.12 21.71
CA GLY A 43 -26.84 3.38 20.80
C GLY A 43 -26.85 4.74 20.10
N THR A 44 -25.98 5.69 20.44
CA THR A 44 -25.90 6.97 19.70
C THR A 44 -25.23 6.80 18.34
N ARG A 45 -25.95 7.16 17.26
CA ARG A 45 -25.39 7.32 15.91
C ARG A 45 -24.56 8.60 15.86
N LEU A 46 -23.42 8.52 15.19
CA LEU A 46 -22.49 9.62 15.07
C LEU A 46 -23.04 10.66 14.11
N GLN A 47 -23.04 11.93 14.54
CA GLN A 47 -23.44 13.05 13.69
C GLN A 47 -22.22 13.60 12.95
N THR A 48 -22.29 13.56 11.62
CA THR A 48 -21.56 14.34 10.58
C THR A 48 -20.02 14.29 10.52
N CYS A 49 -19.31 14.25 11.66
CA CYS A 49 -17.86 14.20 11.69
C CYS A 49 -17.37 12.89 12.31
N SER A 50 -16.42 12.22 11.65
CA SER A 50 -15.83 10.98 12.14
C SER A 50 -14.99 11.14 13.42
N ARG A 51 -14.76 12.34 13.96
CA ARG A 51 -13.90 12.57 15.14
C ARG A 51 -14.60 13.15 16.37
N CYS A 52 -15.69 13.90 16.22
CA CYS A 52 -16.44 14.48 17.34
C CYS A 52 -17.64 13.57 17.67
N ARG A 53 -17.62 12.86 18.81
CA ARG A 53 -18.55 11.73 19.03
C ARG A 53 -19.29 11.68 20.39
N CYS A 54 -19.23 12.72 21.22
CA CYS A 54 -19.83 12.68 22.56
C CYS A 54 -21.24 13.30 22.67
N THR A 55 -21.34 14.62 22.57
CA THR A 55 -22.62 15.36 22.64
C THR A 55 -22.67 16.46 21.58
N PRO A 56 -23.85 16.96 21.17
CA PRO A 56 -23.94 18.10 20.26
C PRO A 56 -23.18 19.33 20.77
N GLN A 57 -23.14 19.53 22.09
CA GLN A 57 -22.42 20.63 22.72
C GLN A 57 -20.90 20.46 22.57
N CYS A 58 -20.40 19.28 22.92
CA CYS A 58 -19.01 18.85 22.75
C CYS A 58 -18.53 18.99 21.29
N GLN A 59 -19.37 18.63 20.31
CA GLN A 59 -19.09 18.81 18.89
C GLN A 59 -19.07 20.29 18.47
N LYS A 60 -20.04 21.11 18.90
CA LYS A 60 -20.07 22.55 18.60
C LYS A 60 -18.82 23.25 19.13
N GLU A 61 -18.42 22.90 20.33
CA GLU A 61 -17.24 23.47 20.96
C GLU A 61 -15.93 22.93 20.33
N ASP A 62 -15.83 21.64 19.94
CA ASP A 62 -14.68 21.13 19.16
C ASP A 62 -14.55 21.86 17.81
N TRP A 63 -15.70 22.03 17.15
CA TRP A 63 -15.80 22.77 15.90
C TRP A 63 -15.24 24.19 16.02
N LYS A 64 -15.57 24.88 17.13
CA LYS A 64 -15.05 26.23 17.44
C LYS A 64 -13.58 26.23 17.84
N ALA A 65 -13.12 25.21 18.56
CA ALA A 65 -11.76 25.13 19.11
C ALA A 65 -10.68 24.94 18.03
N GLY A 66 -11.04 24.43 16.85
CA GLY A 66 -10.10 24.27 15.74
C GLY A 66 -10.49 23.17 14.74
N HIS A 67 -11.46 22.31 15.11
CA HIS A 67 -11.86 21.21 14.25
C HIS A 67 -12.41 21.67 12.89
N LYS A 68 -13.05 22.84 12.81
CA LYS A 68 -13.48 23.43 11.52
C LYS A 68 -12.31 23.54 10.54
N THR A 69 -11.17 24.02 11.03
CA THR A 69 -9.95 24.18 10.24
C THR A 69 -9.37 22.82 9.87
N ASP A 70 -9.19 21.93 10.84
CA ASP A 70 -8.65 20.58 10.62
C ASP A 70 -9.50 19.74 9.64
N CYS A 71 -10.83 19.87 9.73
CA CYS A 71 -11.76 19.19 8.85
C CYS A 71 -11.74 19.77 7.43
N GLY A 72 -11.71 21.11 7.32
CA GLY A 72 -11.64 21.81 6.03
C GLY A 72 -10.30 21.63 5.31
N SER A 73 -9.20 21.50 6.05
CA SER A 73 -7.86 21.28 5.50
C SER A 73 -7.52 19.82 5.25
N PHE A 74 -8.44 18.89 5.57
CA PHE A 74 -8.21 17.45 5.48
C PHE A 74 -6.94 17.00 6.23
N LYS A 75 -6.66 17.63 7.38
CA LYS A 75 -5.50 17.30 8.21
C LYS A 75 -5.40 15.82 8.55
N HIS A 76 -6.55 15.12 8.59
CA HIS A 76 -6.59 13.72 8.92
C HIS A 76 -7.50 12.93 7.97
N PRO A 77 -7.05 11.73 7.55
CA PRO A 77 -7.86 10.84 6.73
C PRO A 77 -9.05 10.27 7.52
N PRO A 78 -10.07 9.74 6.81
CA PRO A 78 -11.14 9.00 7.46
C PRO A 78 -10.59 7.76 8.18
N LEU A 79 -11.23 7.39 9.30
CA LEU A 79 -10.87 6.17 10.04
C LEU A 79 -11.40 4.94 9.30
N CYS A 80 -10.51 4.20 8.65
CA CYS A 80 -10.83 3.03 7.86
C CYS A 80 -9.97 1.81 8.26
N LYS A 81 -10.30 0.63 7.75
CA LYS A 81 -9.57 -0.60 8.09
C LYS A 81 -8.29 -0.74 7.25
N GLY A 82 -8.37 -0.38 5.97
CA GLY A 82 -7.28 -0.46 4.99
C GLY A 82 -6.27 0.68 5.06
N PHE A 83 -6.50 1.71 5.89
CA PHE A 83 -5.57 2.82 6.10
C PHE A 83 -5.68 3.31 7.56
N ASP A 84 -4.64 3.08 8.34
CA ASP A 84 -4.58 3.26 9.79
C ASP A 84 -3.50 4.27 10.19
N PRO A 85 -3.84 5.57 10.24
CA PRO A 85 -2.92 6.61 10.66
C PRO A 85 -2.77 6.68 12.19
N SER A 86 -3.11 5.60 12.91
CA SER A 86 -3.06 5.60 14.38
C SER A 86 -1.64 5.36 14.85
N ASP A 87 -1.25 6.09 15.90
CA ASP A 87 0.04 5.94 16.55
C ASP A 87 0.22 4.54 17.11
N ARG A 88 1.47 4.10 17.12
CA ARG A 88 1.88 2.85 17.74
C ARG A 88 2.37 3.11 19.18
N PRO A 89 2.15 2.16 20.11
CA PRO A 89 2.66 2.31 21.47
C PRO A 89 4.16 2.03 21.57
N ASP A 90 4.72 1.24 20.65
CA ASP A 90 6.09 0.74 20.70
C ASP A 90 7.09 1.59 19.90
N VAL A 91 6.61 2.46 19.01
CA VAL A 91 7.43 3.38 18.21
C VAL A 91 6.71 4.72 18.01
N PRO A 92 7.44 5.85 17.85
CA PRO A 92 6.84 7.17 17.68
C PRO A 92 6.29 7.41 16.26
N TRP A 93 5.79 6.36 15.61
CA TRP A 93 5.33 6.40 14.22
C TRP A 93 3.97 5.70 14.10
N PRO A 94 3.09 6.20 13.21
CA PRO A 94 1.80 5.56 12.96
C PRO A 94 1.98 4.21 12.27
N VAL A 95 0.94 3.37 12.36
CA VAL A 95 0.89 2.07 11.65
C VAL A 95 1.05 2.29 10.14
N ASP A 96 0.29 3.23 9.58
CA ASP A 96 0.36 3.63 8.18
C ASP A 96 0.83 5.10 8.09
N PRO A 97 2.14 5.34 7.92
CA PRO A 97 2.68 6.70 7.80
C PRO A 97 2.17 7.40 6.55
N ILE A 98 1.78 8.67 6.70
CA ILE A 98 1.24 9.49 5.61
C ILE A 98 2.39 10.23 4.94
N PHE A 99 2.89 9.70 3.82
CA PHE A 99 4.01 10.29 3.10
C PHE A 99 3.60 11.34 2.08
N ALA A 100 2.34 11.32 1.66
CA ALA A 100 1.82 12.34 0.78
C ALA A 100 0.35 12.62 1.07
N GLN A 101 -0.03 13.87 0.87
CA GLN A 101 -1.40 14.31 1.02
C GLN A 101 -1.69 15.52 0.14
N GLY A 102 -2.96 15.80 -0.08
CA GLY A 102 -3.38 16.99 -0.80
C GLY A 102 -4.88 17.15 -0.80
N THR A 103 -5.32 18.36 -1.14
CA THR A 103 -6.73 18.69 -1.21
C THR A 103 -7.02 19.59 -2.40
N LYS A 104 -8.22 19.47 -2.94
CA LYS A 104 -8.73 20.36 -3.98
C LYS A 104 -10.25 20.37 -3.96
N ASP A 105 -10.85 21.56 -3.86
CA ASP A 105 -12.29 21.78 -3.96
C ASP A 105 -13.14 20.76 -3.18
N GLY A 106 -12.83 20.57 -1.90
CA GLY A 106 -13.56 19.63 -1.04
C GLY A 106 -13.26 18.15 -1.29
N LEU A 107 -12.21 17.82 -2.04
CA LEU A 107 -11.63 16.48 -2.10
C LEU A 107 -10.32 16.43 -1.32
N GLY A 108 -10.06 15.32 -0.66
CA GLY A 108 -8.79 15.04 0.01
C GLY A 108 -8.20 13.71 -0.42
N VAL A 109 -6.88 13.65 -0.50
CA VAL A 109 -6.10 12.44 -0.77
C VAL A 109 -5.01 12.27 0.29
N TRP A 110 -4.76 11.03 0.70
CA TRP A 110 -3.65 10.64 1.56
C TRP A 110 -3.03 9.35 1.05
N LEU A 111 -1.73 9.20 1.25
CA LEU A 111 -0.95 8.11 0.73
C LEU A 111 -0.03 7.52 1.79
N THR A 112 0.09 6.20 1.77
CA THR A 112 1.01 5.43 2.58
C THR A 112 1.60 4.30 1.72
N PRO A 113 2.83 3.85 1.97
CA PRO A 113 3.33 2.60 1.40
C PRO A 113 2.42 1.42 1.73
N SER A 114 2.33 0.46 0.81
CA SER A 114 1.63 -0.80 1.03
C SER A 114 2.56 -1.98 1.30
N GLY A 115 3.83 -1.70 1.60
CA GLY A 115 4.81 -2.73 1.95
C GLY A 115 4.49 -3.39 3.29
N ASP A 116 4.96 -4.62 3.44
CA ASP A 116 4.95 -5.31 4.73
C ASP A 116 6.06 -4.74 5.64
N LEU A 117 6.42 -5.44 6.71
CA LEU A 117 7.47 -5.05 7.66
C LEU A 117 8.90 -4.96 7.07
N SER A 118 9.04 -4.89 5.76
CA SER A 118 10.30 -4.88 5.04
C SER A 118 10.57 -3.50 4.43
N SER A 119 11.85 -3.14 4.31
CA SER A 119 12.28 -2.02 3.48
C SER A 119 12.13 -2.32 1.99
N LEU A 120 12.07 -3.60 1.60
CA LEU A 120 12.07 -4.03 0.21
C LEU A 120 10.76 -3.71 -0.50
N LEU A 121 10.86 -3.39 -1.79
CA LEU A 121 9.74 -3.35 -2.71
C LEU A 121 9.09 -4.73 -2.83
N GLN A 122 7.88 -4.76 -3.37
CA GLN A 122 7.14 -6.00 -3.58
C GLN A 122 7.65 -6.72 -4.82
N GLN A 123 7.55 -8.05 -4.80
CA GLN A 123 7.86 -8.84 -5.99
C GLN A 123 6.75 -8.69 -7.05
N ALA A 124 7.11 -8.87 -8.32
CA ALA A 124 6.22 -8.59 -9.45
C ALA A 124 4.94 -9.47 -9.47
N PHE A 125 4.94 -10.61 -8.78
CA PHE A 125 3.80 -11.50 -8.71
C PHE A 125 2.89 -11.28 -7.49
N GLU A 126 3.20 -10.32 -6.63
CA GLU A 126 2.32 -9.98 -5.50
C GLU A 126 1.04 -9.31 -5.98
N PRO A 127 -0.14 -9.81 -5.57
CA PRO A 127 -1.40 -9.23 -6.01
C PRO A 127 -1.66 -7.88 -5.34
N ALA A 128 -2.29 -6.98 -6.09
CA ALA A 128 -2.59 -5.62 -5.65
C ALA A 128 -3.55 -5.55 -4.44
N ASP A 129 -4.34 -6.59 -4.17
CA ASP A 129 -5.25 -6.66 -3.02
C ASP A 129 -4.59 -7.20 -1.72
N GLY A 130 -3.34 -7.69 -1.81
CA GLY A 130 -2.58 -8.22 -0.68
C GLY A 130 -3.12 -9.54 -0.14
N GLY A 131 -3.55 -10.45 -1.01
CA GLY A 131 -3.75 -11.87 -0.69
C GLY A 131 -2.43 -12.66 -0.74
N HIS A 132 -2.02 -13.31 0.35
CA HIS A 132 -0.69 -13.92 0.48
C HIS A 132 -0.68 -15.40 0.93
N LYS A 133 -1.82 -16.03 1.21
CA LYS A 133 -1.81 -17.41 1.71
C LYS A 133 -1.55 -18.40 0.58
N GLY A 134 -0.62 -19.34 0.79
CA GLY A 134 -0.34 -20.45 -0.12
C GLY A 134 0.47 -20.09 -1.37
N ARG A 135 1.16 -18.95 -1.36
CA ARG A 135 2.00 -18.51 -2.48
C ARG A 135 3.26 -19.35 -2.58
N ASP A 136 3.57 -19.83 -3.79
CA ASP A 136 4.91 -20.36 -4.11
C ASP A 136 5.94 -19.22 -3.98
N PRO A 137 7.05 -19.40 -3.24
CA PRO A 137 8.12 -18.40 -3.14
C PRO A 137 8.71 -17.94 -4.48
N MET A 138 8.62 -18.77 -5.51
CA MET A 138 9.05 -18.46 -6.89
C MET A 138 7.94 -17.84 -7.74
N GLY A 139 6.72 -17.80 -7.21
CA GLY A 139 5.54 -17.23 -7.84
C GLY A 139 4.74 -18.17 -8.72
N PRO A 140 3.60 -17.68 -9.24
CA PRO A 140 2.70 -18.49 -10.03
C PRO A 140 3.37 -18.94 -11.33
N PRO A 141 2.94 -20.06 -11.94
CA PRO A 141 3.54 -20.57 -13.17
C PRO A 141 3.59 -19.53 -14.31
N SER A 142 2.55 -18.69 -14.45
CA SER A 142 2.53 -17.57 -15.41
C SER A 142 3.66 -16.57 -15.21
N PHE A 143 3.96 -16.19 -13.97
CA PHE A 143 5.08 -15.32 -13.64
C PHE A 143 6.41 -15.97 -14.01
N GLN A 144 6.61 -17.25 -13.65
CA GLN A 144 7.86 -17.96 -13.93
C GLN A 144 8.12 -18.06 -15.45
N ARG A 145 7.08 -18.30 -16.25
CA ARG A 145 7.17 -18.28 -17.72
C ARG A 145 7.57 -16.90 -18.24
N TRP A 146 6.92 -15.84 -17.75
CA TRP A 146 7.22 -14.48 -18.18
C TRP A 146 8.62 -14.02 -17.77
N ALA A 147 9.04 -14.35 -16.55
CA ALA A 147 10.36 -14.04 -16.02
C ALA A 147 11.47 -14.96 -16.58
N LYS A 148 11.10 -15.95 -17.41
CA LYS A 148 12.00 -16.93 -18.04
C LYS A 148 12.78 -17.77 -17.02
N THR A 149 12.16 -18.12 -15.90
CA THR A 149 12.74 -18.93 -14.82
C THR A 149 12.23 -20.37 -14.74
N GLY A 150 11.51 -20.83 -15.77
CA GLY A 150 11.13 -22.25 -15.91
C GLY A 150 12.33 -23.17 -16.22
N ASP A 151 12.03 -24.39 -16.68
CA ASP A 151 12.92 -25.58 -16.73
C ASP A 151 14.36 -25.40 -17.28
N HIS A 152 14.70 -24.29 -17.96
CA HIS A 152 15.99 -24.13 -18.65
C HIS A 152 16.66 -22.75 -18.52
N GLY A 153 16.14 -21.81 -17.72
CA GLY A 153 16.74 -20.48 -17.57
C GLY A 153 17.64 -20.38 -16.33
N ILE A 154 18.95 -20.17 -16.50
CA ILE A 154 19.84 -19.79 -15.39
C ILE A 154 19.58 -18.31 -15.08
N PRO A 155 19.11 -17.96 -13.87
CA PRO A 155 18.91 -16.56 -13.50
C PRO A 155 20.24 -15.79 -13.51
N GLY A 156 20.39 -14.80 -14.40
CA GLY A 156 21.52 -13.88 -14.44
C GLY A 156 21.18 -12.47 -13.94
N PRO A 157 22.13 -11.53 -13.87
CA PRO A 157 21.89 -10.14 -13.48
C PRO A 157 20.77 -9.45 -14.27
N GLU A 158 20.59 -9.82 -15.54
CA GLU A 158 19.50 -9.34 -16.42
C GLU A 158 18.11 -9.80 -15.96
N THR A 159 18.01 -10.91 -15.22
CA THR A 159 16.75 -11.43 -14.68
C THR A 159 16.32 -10.76 -13.39
N LYS A 160 17.23 -10.03 -12.71
CA LYS A 160 16.91 -9.29 -11.45
C LYS A 160 15.77 -8.30 -11.63
N LYS A 161 15.71 -7.63 -12.78
CA LYS A 161 14.62 -6.71 -13.13
C LYS A 161 13.25 -7.37 -13.15
N TYR A 162 13.20 -8.69 -13.35
CA TYR A 162 11.98 -9.48 -13.42
C TYR A 162 11.66 -10.18 -12.09
N LEU A 163 12.69 -10.71 -11.43
CA LEU A 163 12.55 -11.58 -10.25
C LEU A 163 12.64 -10.85 -8.92
N GLY A 164 13.37 -9.74 -8.88
CA GLY A 164 13.60 -8.99 -7.66
C GLY A 164 12.40 -8.18 -7.20
N CYS A 165 12.60 -7.55 -6.06
CA CYS A 165 11.71 -6.54 -5.48
C CYS A 165 11.66 -5.32 -6.40
N THR A 166 10.58 -5.18 -7.16
CA THR A 166 10.47 -4.21 -8.26
C THR A 166 9.22 -3.34 -8.19
N LEU A 167 8.25 -3.71 -7.35
CA LEU A 167 6.97 -3.03 -7.24
C LEU A 167 6.90 -2.11 -6.03
N LEU A 168 6.75 -0.81 -6.30
CA LEU A 168 6.26 0.15 -5.32
C LEU A 168 4.76 -0.03 -5.16
N GLY A 169 4.33 -0.53 -4.01
CA GLY A 169 2.93 -0.58 -3.65
C GLY A 169 2.54 0.66 -2.84
N LEU A 170 1.47 1.35 -3.25
CA LEU A 170 0.90 2.49 -2.53
C LEU A 170 -0.56 2.21 -2.17
N ARG A 171 -0.93 2.52 -0.93
CA ARG A 171 -2.33 2.64 -0.50
C ARG A 171 -2.71 4.11 -0.51
N VAL A 172 -3.84 4.39 -1.15
CA VAL A 172 -4.36 5.74 -1.34
C VAL A 172 -5.77 5.81 -0.80
N VAL A 173 -6.04 6.84 -0.01
CA VAL A 173 -7.38 7.19 0.45
C VAL A 173 -7.83 8.42 -0.28
N VAL A 174 -9.02 8.39 -0.88
CA VAL A 174 -9.68 9.57 -1.44
C VAL A 174 -11.00 9.77 -0.73
N GLN A 175 -11.27 11.00 -0.30
CA GLN A 175 -12.51 11.36 0.37
C GLN A 175 -13.17 12.56 -0.30
N ASN A 176 -14.46 12.46 -0.56
CA ASN A 176 -15.30 13.56 -1.01
C ASN A 176 -15.96 14.24 0.19
N ARG A 177 -15.65 15.51 0.48
CA ARG A 177 -16.33 16.37 1.46
C ARG A 177 -16.87 17.64 0.81
N ARG A 178 -17.18 17.59 -0.48
CA ARG A 178 -17.70 18.75 -1.23
C ARG A 178 -19.01 19.25 -0.62
N LYS A 179 -19.15 20.57 -0.59
CA LYS A 179 -20.34 21.27 -0.06
C LYS A 179 -21.41 21.52 -1.12
N ASP A 180 -21.08 21.37 -2.40
CA ASP A 180 -22.02 21.55 -3.52
C ASP A 180 -22.85 20.28 -3.82
N GLU A 181 -22.76 19.28 -2.92
CA GLU A 181 -23.48 18.00 -2.99
C GLU A 181 -23.22 17.18 -4.25
N LYS A 182 -22.15 17.48 -4.98
CA LYS A 182 -21.81 16.78 -6.22
C LYS A 182 -21.09 15.45 -5.94
N VAL A 183 -21.44 14.47 -6.76
CA VAL A 183 -20.76 13.18 -6.82
C VAL A 183 -19.44 13.35 -7.58
N VAL A 184 -18.41 12.65 -7.11
CA VAL A 184 -17.10 12.61 -7.77
C VAL A 184 -16.82 11.19 -8.22
N MET A 185 -16.42 11.03 -9.48
CA MET A 185 -15.82 9.81 -9.98
C MET A 185 -14.32 9.83 -9.70
N VAL A 186 -13.80 8.75 -9.12
CA VAL A 186 -12.37 8.50 -8.98
C VAL A 186 -11.97 7.41 -9.97
N ASP A 187 -11.10 7.76 -10.92
CA ASP A 187 -10.54 6.84 -11.91
C ASP A 187 -9.18 6.33 -11.39
N VAL A 188 -9.25 5.25 -10.63
CA VAL A 188 -8.07 4.67 -9.95
C VAL A 188 -7.07 4.17 -10.99
N ALA A 189 -7.55 3.61 -12.11
CA ALA A 189 -6.72 3.09 -13.18
C ALA A 189 -5.81 4.14 -13.85
N LYS A 190 -6.22 5.41 -13.84
CA LYS A 190 -5.43 6.54 -14.39
C LYS A 190 -4.56 7.25 -13.36
N THR A 191 -4.43 6.71 -12.15
CA THR A 191 -3.63 7.34 -11.10
C THR A 191 -2.14 7.17 -11.36
N VAL A 192 -1.43 8.28 -11.59
CA VAL A 192 0.01 8.26 -11.90
C VAL A 192 0.85 8.68 -10.70
N VAL A 193 2.02 8.09 -10.54
CA VAL A 193 3.04 8.56 -9.60
C VAL A 193 4.14 9.28 -10.35
N THR A 194 4.67 10.34 -9.75
CA THR A 194 5.79 11.09 -10.30
C THR A 194 7.00 10.92 -9.39
N VAL A 195 8.10 10.45 -9.98
CA VAL A 195 9.38 10.21 -9.31
C VAL A 195 10.53 10.90 -10.05
N GLY A 196 11.69 11.00 -9.42
CA GLY A 196 12.91 11.50 -10.06
C GLY A 196 13.30 10.70 -11.31
N GLY A 197 13.62 11.40 -12.39
CA GLY A 197 13.93 10.81 -13.70
C GLY A 197 15.23 9.99 -13.77
N ALA A 198 16.05 10.00 -12.72
CA ALA A 198 17.24 9.15 -12.59
C ALA A 198 16.89 7.65 -12.61
N MET A 199 15.65 7.30 -12.25
CA MET A 199 15.16 5.91 -12.23
C MET A 199 14.68 5.40 -13.59
N LYS A 200 14.80 6.18 -14.67
CA LYS A 200 14.31 5.79 -16.01
C LYS A 200 14.85 4.43 -16.50
N ASP A 201 16.07 4.09 -16.10
CA ASP A 201 16.77 2.87 -16.52
C ASP A 201 16.45 1.68 -15.60
N ALA A 202 15.71 1.90 -14.51
CA ALA A 202 15.15 0.83 -13.68
C ALA A 202 13.95 0.14 -14.36
N LEU A 203 13.21 0.90 -15.18
CA LEU A 203 12.05 0.38 -15.90
C LEU A 203 12.43 -0.65 -16.97
N LEU A 204 11.52 -1.60 -17.21
CA LEU A 204 11.59 -2.40 -18.43
C LEU A 204 11.30 -1.55 -19.66
N PRO A 205 11.78 -1.95 -20.86
CA PRO A 205 11.54 -1.23 -22.10
C PRO A 205 10.05 -0.94 -22.38
N GLU A 206 9.17 -1.89 -22.11
CA GLU A 206 7.72 -1.77 -22.28
C GLU A 206 7.08 -0.79 -21.29
N ASP A 207 7.56 -0.76 -20.05
CA ASP A 207 7.06 0.15 -19.00
C ASP A 207 7.58 1.56 -19.23
N ARG A 208 8.84 1.69 -19.69
CA ARG A 208 9.45 2.96 -20.08
C ARG A 208 8.69 3.67 -21.20
N LYS A 209 8.12 2.92 -22.16
CA LYS A 209 7.28 3.48 -23.24
C LYS A 209 5.97 4.08 -22.73
N LYS A 210 5.47 3.60 -21.59
CA LYS A 210 4.23 4.11 -20.95
C LYS A 210 4.49 5.28 -20.01
N ALA A 211 5.73 5.43 -19.56
CA ALA A 211 6.12 6.54 -18.69
C ALA A 211 6.20 7.86 -19.48
N VAL A 212 5.81 8.95 -18.84
CA VAL A 212 5.95 10.30 -19.37
C VAL A 212 7.17 10.96 -18.72
N PHE A 213 8.08 11.48 -19.53
CA PHE A 213 9.28 12.15 -19.08
C PHE A 213 9.14 13.65 -19.24
N ASP A 214 9.41 14.39 -18.18
CA ASP A 214 9.35 15.85 -18.20
C ASP A 214 10.42 16.42 -17.26
N LYS A 215 10.44 17.74 -17.09
CA LYS A 215 11.25 18.44 -16.09
C LYS A 215 10.35 19.16 -15.10
N SER A 216 10.76 19.19 -13.84
CA SER A 216 10.14 20.06 -12.85
C SER A 216 10.34 21.54 -13.22
N SER A 217 9.66 22.45 -12.51
CA SER A 217 9.87 23.89 -12.65
C SER A 217 11.33 24.33 -12.46
N ASN A 218 12.12 23.54 -11.74
CA ASN A 218 13.53 23.81 -11.45
C ASN A 218 14.47 23.05 -12.41
N GLY A 219 13.94 22.48 -13.50
CA GLY A 219 14.72 21.74 -14.50
C GLY A 219 15.12 20.32 -14.11
N VAL A 220 14.70 19.83 -12.94
CA VAL A 220 15.03 18.48 -12.47
C VAL A 220 14.26 17.46 -13.32
N PRO A 221 14.91 16.46 -13.95
CA PRO A 221 14.22 15.42 -14.70
C PRO A 221 13.23 14.66 -13.81
N MET A 222 12.00 14.50 -14.29
CA MET A 222 10.92 13.77 -13.64
C MET A 222 10.37 12.69 -14.57
N MET A 223 9.78 11.66 -13.98
CA MET A 223 9.12 10.58 -14.68
C MET A 223 7.78 10.30 -14.03
N ALA A 224 6.70 10.42 -14.81
CA ALA A 224 5.36 10.01 -14.39
C ALA A 224 5.06 8.60 -14.88
N VAL A 225 4.71 7.69 -13.97
CA VAL A 225 4.52 6.27 -14.22
C VAL A 225 3.08 5.88 -13.87
N PRO A 226 2.32 5.28 -14.81
CA PRO A 226 0.99 4.75 -14.52
C PRO A 226 1.07 3.43 -13.73
N PRO A 227 -0.04 2.95 -13.16
CA PRO A 227 -0.06 1.66 -12.48
C PRO A 227 0.36 0.55 -13.45
N TRP A 228 1.11 -0.42 -12.95
CA TRP A 228 1.71 -1.44 -13.79
C TRP A 228 0.64 -2.37 -14.37
N THR A 229 0.78 -2.70 -15.65
CA THR A 229 0.05 -3.81 -16.28
C THR A 229 0.96 -5.02 -16.20
N ASP A 230 0.56 -6.02 -15.42
CA ASP A 230 1.40 -7.16 -15.13
C ASP A 230 1.62 -8.08 -16.34
N TYR A 231 2.37 -9.15 -16.10
CA TYR A 231 2.71 -10.17 -17.08
C TYR A 231 1.51 -10.95 -17.66
N ASN A 232 0.34 -10.87 -17.02
CA ASN A 232 -0.92 -11.44 -17.52
C ASN A 232 -1.78 -10.39 -18.25
N GLY A 233 -1.23 -9.20 -18.53
CA GLY A 233 -1.99 -8.10 -19.15
C GLY A 233 -2.95 -7.42 -18.18
N GLU A 234 -2.74 -7.61 -16.88
CA GLU A 234 -3.70 -7.27 -15.85
C GLU A 234 -3.27 -6.00 -15.10
N LEU A 235 -4.17 -5.01 -14.98
CA LEU A 235 -3.85 -3.78 -14.28
C LEU A 235 -3.68 -4.03 -12.78
N ARG A 236 -2.56 -3.61 -12.19
CA ARG A 236 -2.26 -3.72 -10.76
C ARG A 236 -2.87 -2.57 -9.96
N ALA A 237 -4.20 -2.55 -9.97
CA ALA A 237 -5.03 -1.61 -9.22
C ALA A 237 -6.17 -2.38 -8.54
N ALA A 238 -6.38 -2.16 -7.24
CA ALA A 238 -7.42 -2.83 -6.47
C ALA A 238 -8.14 -1.88 -5.52
N ILE A 239 -9.48 -1.93 -5.50
CA ILE A 239 -10.27 -1.28 -4.45
C ILE A 239 -10.16 -2.14 -3.20
N LEU A 240 -9.74 -1.56 -2.07
CA LEU A 240 -9.59 -2.27 -0.81
C LEU A 240 -10.79 -2.06 0.12
N GLU A 241 -11.35 -0.85 0.12
CA GLU A 241 -12.42 -0.47 1.03
C GLU A 241 -13.24 0.69 0.49
N ILE A 242 -14.55 0.66 0.70
CA ILE A 242 -15.44 1.80 0.47
C ILE A 242 -16.24 2.00 1.76
N ASN A 243 -16.16 3.18 2.36
CA ASN A 243 -16.97 3.54 3.54
C ASN A 243 -16.94 2.53 4.71
N GLY A 244 -15.85 1.81 4.94
CA GLY A 244 -15.78 0.77 5.99
C GLY A 244 -15.99 -0.66 5.52
N SER A 245 -16.55 -0.85 4.33
CA SER A 245 -16.80 -2.15 3.70
C SER A 245 -15.57 -2.60 2.93
N VAL A 246 -14.96 -3.70 3.38
CA VAL A 246 -13.71 -4.24 2.83
C VAL A 246 -14.02 -5.09 1.62
N ALA A 247 -13.23 -4.91 0.56
CA ALA A 247 -13.34 -5.69 -0.67
C ALA A 247 -13.00 -7.17 -0.42
N PRO A 248 -13.60 -8.10 -1.17
CA PRO A 248 -13.13 -9.47 -1.21
C PRO A 248 -11.67 -9.51 -1.68
N LYS A 249 -10.92 -10.50 -1.17
CA LYS A 249 -9.56 -10.78 -1.61
C LYS A 249 -9.55 -12.00 -2.52
N GLY A 250 -8.68 -11.98 -3.52
CA GLY A 250 -8.36 -13.12 -4.35
C GLY A 250 -7.55 -14.16 -3.60
N GLN A 251 -7.30 -15.27 -4.28
CA GLN A 251 -6.59 -16.42 -3.74
C GLN A 251 -5.79 -17.11 -4.84
N PHE A 252 -4.78 -17.89 -4.46
CA PHE A 252 -4.11 -18.77 -5.41
C PHE A 252 -4.93 -20.05 -5.58
N GLY A 253 -5.25 -20.40 -6.82
CA GLY A 253 -5.97 -21.62 -7.18
C GLY A 253 -5.09 -22.87 -7.03
N SER A 254 -5.69 -24.04 -7.22
CA SER A 254 -4.97 -25.33 -7.16
C SER A 254 -3.90 -25.49 -8.24
N ASN A 255 -4.00 -24.72 -9.33
CA ASN A 255 -2.98 -24.63 -10.38
C ASN A 255 -1.82 -23.67 -10.02
N GLY A 256 -1.84 -23.07 -8.83
CA GLY A 256 -0.86 -22.08 -8.39
C GLY A 256 -1.00 -20.71 -9.04
N GLU A 257 -2.01 -20.48 -9.89
CA GLU A 257 -2.28 -19.18 -10.49
C GLU A 257 -3.10 -18.31 -9.54
N TYR A 258 -2.91 -17.00 -9.59
CA TYR A 258 -3.70 -16.07 -8.79
C TYR A 258 -5.07 -15.83 -9.42
N GLU A 259 -6.12 -16.06 -8.66
CA GLU A 259 -7.51 -15.82 -9.03
C GLU A 259 -8.01 -14.53 -8.38
N ARG A 260 -8.34 -13.53 -9.20
CA ARG A 260 -8.93 -12.28 -8.73
C ARG A 260 -10.27 -12.53 -8.03
N PRO A 261 -10.61 -11.75 -7.00
CA PRO A 261 -11.91 -11.83 -6.39
C PRO A 261 -12.99 -11.35 -7.39
N GLN A 262 -14.15 -12.00 -7.33
CA GLN A 262 -15.32 -11.55 -8.07
C GLN A 262 -15.80 -10.18 -7.55
N PRO A 263 -16.34 -9.31 -8.42
CA PRO A 263 -16.91 -8.04 -7.99
C PRO A 263 -17.98 -8.27 -6.91
N PRO A 264 -17.85 -7.66 -5.73
CA PRO A 264 -18.89 -7.76 -4.71
C PRO A 264 -20.18 -7.06 -5.15
N THR A 265 -21.31 -7.52 -4.66
CA THR A 265 -22.65 -6.97 -4.95
C THR A 265 -23.24 -6.26 -3.74
N GLY A 266 -24.28 -5.44 -3.97
CA GLY A 266 -24.96 -4.67 -2.92
C GLY A 266 -24.22 -3.39 -2.53
N GLU A 267 -24.71 -2.68 -1.52
CA GLU A 267 -24.07 -1.45 -1.02
C GLU A 267 -22.81 -1.76 -0.19
N PRO A 268 -21.73 -0.97 -0.33
CA PRO A 268 -21.57 0.21 -1.20
C PRO A 268 -21.03 -0.10 -2.61
N TRP A 269 -20.99 -1.36 -3.02
CA TRP A 269 -20.35 -1.83 -4.25
C TRP A 269 -21.10 -1.46 -5.53
N GLY A 270 -22.39 -1.12 -5.43
CA GLY A 270 -23.16 -0.51 -6.53
C GLY A 270 -22.54 0.78 -7.09
N ARG A 271 -21.61 1.39 -6.36
CA ARG A 271 -20.87 2.61 -6.75
C ARG A 271 -19.66 2.34 -7.65
N VAL A 272 -19.25 1.07 -7.79
CA VAL A 272 -18.14 0.69 -8.67
C VAL A 272 -18.65 0.59 -10.11
N LEU A 273 -18.07 1.41 -10.99
CA LEU A 273 -18.40 1.46 -12.40
C LEU A 273 -17.72 0.34 -13.19
N ASP A 274 -16.47 0.07 -12.84
CA ASP A 274 -15.62 -0.95 -13.44
C ASP A 274 -14.73 -1.53 -12.34
N TRP A 275 -14.65 -2.86 -12.25
CA TRP A 275 -13.84 -3.58 -11.27
C TRP A 275 -12.44 -3.94 -11.80
N LYS A 276 -12.30 -4.11 -13.13
CA LYS A 276 -11.04 -4.49 -13.78
C LYS A 276 -10.14 -3.28 -14.00
N GLU A 277 -10.73 -2.16 -14.40
CA GLU A 277 -10.11 -0.83 -14.44
C GLU A 277 -10.77 0.05 -13.40
N PRO A 278 -10.35 0.01 -12.12
CA PRO A 278 -11.20 0.44 -11.03
C PRO A 278 -11.65 1.90 -11.17
N LYS A 279 -12.96 2.09 -11.31
CA LYS A 279 -13.62 3.40 -11.36
C LYS A 279 -14.76 3.40 -10.35
N ILE A 280 -14.81 4.41 -9.49
CA ILE A 280 -15.75 4.44 -8.38
C ILE A 280 -16.38 5.82 -8.19
N LEU A 281 -17.66 5.82 -7.81
CA LEU A 281 -18.41 7.01 -7.46
C LEU A 281 -18.36 7.28 -5.95
N LEU A 282 -18.07 8.51 -5.57
CA LEU A 282 -18.08 9.01 -4.20
C LEU A 282 -19.11 10.13 -4.06
N ALA A 283 -20.18 9.88 -3.31
CA ALA A 283 -21.07 10.93 -2.84
C ALA A 283 -20.37 11.79 -1.77
N PRO A 284 -20.88 12.99 -1.45
CA PRO A 284 -20.40 13.77 -0.33
C PRO A 284 -20.41 12.97 0.98
N GLY A 285 -19.28 12.96 1.69
CA GLY A 285 -19.04 12.18 2.89
C GLY A 285 -18.34 10.84 2.65
N ASP A 286 -18.42 10.30 1.43
CA ASP A 286 -17.84 9.01 1.09
C ASP A 286 -16.32 9.04 0.99
N PHE A 287 -15.71 7.88 1.22
CA PHE A 287 -14.32 7.63 0.91
C PHE A 287 -14.10 6.25 0.28
N VAL A 288 -13.00 6.13 -0.45
CA VAL A 288 -12.46 4.88 -0.95
C VAL A 288 -11.01 4.74 -0.51
N VAL A 289 -10.61 3.51 -0.19
CA VAL A 289 -9.22 3.09 -0.08
C VAL A 289 -8.93 2.16 -1.24
N PHE A 290 -7.89 2.45 -2.01
CA PHE A 290 -7.42 1.58 -3.07
C PHE A 290 -5.91 1.41 -2.98
N ARG A 291 -5.42 0.36 -3.63
CA ARG A 291 -4.00 0.05 -3.75
C ARG A 291 -3.59 -0.01 -5.22
N LEU A 292 -2.42 0.54 -5.48
CA LEU A 292 -1.79 0.60 -6.79
C LEU A 292 -0.38 0.05 -6.65
N GLN A 293 0.06 -0.71 -7.65
CA GLN A 293 1.46 -1.13 -7.72
C GLN A 293 2.10 -0.54 -8.98
N TYR A 294 3.27 0.05 -8.79
CA TYR A 294 4.06 0.68 -9.81
C TYR A 294 5.36 -0.08 -9.94
N ARG A 295 5.74 -0.47 -11.15
CA ARG A 295 7.05 -1.05 -11.37
C ARG A 295 8.06 0.07 -11.49
N LEU A 296 8.83 0.27 -10.43
CA LEU A 296 9.82 1.34 -10.33
C LEU A 296 11.21 0.80 -9.96
N GLY A 297 11.28 -0.42 -9.45
CA GLY A 297 12.51 -1.06 -9.08
C GLY A 297 13.10 -1.93 -10.18
N ASP A 298 14.38 -2.26 -10.02
CA ASP A 298 15.15 -3.12 -10.92
C ASP A 298 15.66 -4.41 -10.26
N GLY A 299 15.25 -4.66 -9.00
CA GLY A 299 15.70 -5.82 -8.23
C GLY A 299 17.20 -5.80 -7.89
N SER A 300 17.83 -4.64 -7.99
CA SER A 300 19.25 -4.44 -7.65
C SER A 300 19.46 -3.10 -6.94
N VAL A 301 19.70 -2.02 -7.69
CA VAL A 301 19.91 -0.67 -7.16
C VAL A 301 18.62 -0.11 -6.56
N TRP A 302 17.50 -0.34 -7.22
CA TRP A 302 16.20 0.24 -6.86
C TRP A 302 15.28 -0.82 -6.27
N GLN A 303 15.70 -1.49 -5.18
CA GLN A 303 14.94 -2.62 -4.63
C GLN A 303 14.21 -2.31 -3.32
N ASP A 304 14.39 -1.12 -2.74
CA ASP A 304 13.86 -0.74 -1.44
C ASP A 304 12.97 0.52 -1.49
N TYR A 305 11.91 0.54 -0.68
CA TYR A 305 11.02 1.69 -0.46
C TYR A 305 11.76 2.99 -0.12
N PRO A 306 12.72 3.05 0.84
CA PRO A 306 13.50 4.26 1.14
C PRO A 306 14.07 4.94 -0.11
N GLU A 307 14.68 4.19 -1.02
CA GLU A 307 15.29 4.72 -2.24
C GLU A 307 14.25 5.31 -3.20
N ILE A 308 13.11 4.64 -3.36
CA ILE A 308 12.04 5.13 -4.23
C ILE A 308 11.31 6.32 -3.60
N MET A 309 10.98 6.23 -2.31
CA MET A 309 10.17 7.23 -1.61
C MET A 309 10.91 8.55 -1.42
N THR A 310 12.23 8.54 -1.24
CA THR A 310 13.04 9.78 -1.20
C THR A 310 13.11 10.50 -2.54
N ARG A 311 12.75 9.82 -3.65
CA ARG A 311 12.66 10.39 -5.01
C ARG A 311 11.21 10.60 -5.46
N PHE A 312 10.24 10.24 -4.63
CA PHE A 312 8.82 10.40 -4.90
C PHE A 312 8.40 11.85 -4.74
N ALA A 313 7.81 12.44 -5.77
CA ALA A 313 7.38 13.84 -5.74
C ALA A 313 5.89 14.01 -5.41
N PHE A 314 5.03 13.31 -6.15
CA PHE A 314 3.59 13.36 -5.94
C PHE A 314 2.87 12.22 -6.65
N VAL A 315 1.63 11.97 -6.23
CA VAL A 315 0.64 11.21 -6.97
C VAL A 315 -0.34 12.18 -7.63
N ILE A 316 -0.85 11.84 -8.81
CA ILE A 316 -2.03 12.49 -9.40
C ILE A 316 -3.12 11.44 -9.49
N VAL A 317 -4.18 11.62 -8.70
CA VAL A 317 -5.41 10.84 -8.81
C VAL A 317 -6.34 11.54 -9.79
N HIS A 318 -6.73 10.85 -10.84
CA HIS A 318 -7.67 11.39 -11.81
C HIS A 318 -9.08 11.34 -11.22
N THR A 319 -9.68 12.51 -11.01
CA THR A 319 -11.07 12.60 -10.56
C THR A 319 -11.89 13.49 -11.48
N ALA A 320 -13.19 13.25 -11.52
CA ALA A 320 -14.12 14.03 -12.32
C ALA A 320 -15.38 14.35 -11.52
N VAL A 321 -15.83 15.59 -11.60
CA VAL A 321 -17.06 16.04 -10.93
C VAL A 321 -18.25 15.75 -11.84
N LEU A 322 -19.26 15.10 -11.29
CA LEU A 322 -20.48 14.73 -11.99
C LEU A 322 -21.62 15.68 -11.59
N GLN A 323 -22.60 15.88 -12.47
CA GLN A 323 -23.77 16.74 -12.19
C GLN A 323 -24.95 16.16 -11.40
N PRO A 324 -25.07 14.85 -11.07
CA PRO A 324 -26.16 14.44 -10.20
C PRO A 324 -25.91 14.93 -8.78
N ARG A 325 -26.91 15.59 -8.20
CA ARG A 325 -26.93 15.88 -6.77
C ARG A 325 -27.16 14.58 -6.00
N SER A 326 -26.46 14.39 -4.89
CA SER A 326 -26.57 13.18 -4.06
C SER A 326 -27.90 13.05 -3.31
N ASN A 327 -28.75 14.08 -3.34
CA ASN A 327 -30.01 14.16 -2.60
C ASN A 327 -31.19 13.44 -3.28
N ALA A 328 -30.95 12.72 -4.38
CA ALA A 328 -31.94 11.81 -4.93
C ALA A 328 -32.25 10.68 -3.93
N VAL A 329 -33.53 10.29 -3.83
CA VAL A 329 -33.98 9.28 -2.85
C VAL A 329 -33.35 7.91 -3.15
N GLY A 330 -32.70 7.31 -2.15
CA GLY A 330 -32.06 6.00 -2.27
C GLY A 330 -30.88 5.99 -3.24
N ASP A 331 -30.74 4.91 -4.02
CA ASP A 331 -29.62 4.71 -4.94
C ASP A 331 -29.83 5.37 -6.32
N ALA A 332 -30.89 6.16 -6.49
CA ALA A 332 -31.22 6.81 -7.77
C ALA A 332 -30.09 7.74 -8.27
N TRP A 333 -29.32 8.35 -7.36
CA TRP A 333 -28.16 9.17 -7.73
C TRP A 333 -27.06 8.36 -8.41
N ILE A 334 -26.91 7.07 -8.08
CA ILE A 334 -25.88 6.18 -8.66
C ILE A 334 -26.14 6.01 -10.15
N SER A 335 -27.38 5.69 -10.53
CA SER A 335 -27.76 5.53 -11.94
C SER A 335 -27.55 6.82 -12.75
N ALA A 336 -27.92 7.97 -12.18
CA ALA A 336 -27.67 9.26 -12.81
C ALA A 336 -26.16 9.56 -12.95
N ALA A 337 -25.36 9.22 -11.94
CA ALA A 337 -23.91 9.36 -11.95
C ALA A 337 -23.24 8.43 -12.96
N ARG A 338 -23.74 7.20 -13.13
CA ARG A 338 -23.27 6.29 -14.19
C ARG A 338 -23.43 6.92 -15.57
N LEU A 339 -24.59 7.50 -15.87
CA LEU A 339 -24.81 8.21 -17.14
C LEU A 339 -23.91 9.44 -17.28
N ALA A 340 -23.80 10.25 -16.22
CA ALA A 340 -22.94 11.45 -16.22
C ALA A 340 -21.44 11.12 -16.35
N SER A 341 -21.00 9.93 -15.95
CA SER A 341 -19.59 9.51 -16.05
C SER A 341 -19.08 9.41 -17.49
N LEU A 342 -19.99 9.26 -18.45
CA LEU A 342 -19.66 9.24 -19.88
C LEU A 342 -19.22 10.62 -20.39
N ASN A 343 -19.69 11.70 -19.75
CA ASN A 343 -19.40 13.08 -20.10
C ASN A 343 -19.25 13.90 -18.81
N PRO A 344 -18.12 13.75 -18.09
CA PRO A 344 -17.92 14.44 -16.83
C PRO A 344 -17.95 15.96 -17.04
N SER A 345 -18.56 16.68 -16.09
CA SER A 345 -18.70 18.13 -16.22
C SER A 345 -17.40 18.89 -16.02
N GLU A 346 -16.49 18.32 -15.24
CA GLU A 346 -15.23 18.93 -14.87
C GLU A 346 -14.22 17.83 -14.54
N ASN A 347 -13.02 17.91 -15.13
CA ASN A 347 -11.88 17.09 -14.71
C ASN A 347 -11.13 17.81 -13.59
N LEU A 348 -11.00 17.14 -12.45
CA LEU A 348 -10.43 17.70 -11.24
C LEU A 348 -9.26 16.81 -10.77
N PRO A 349 -8.05 16.95 -11.35
CA PRO A 349 -6.92 16.15 -10.88
C PRO A 349 -6.63 16.49 -9.42
N LEU A 350 -6.56 15.45 -8.58
CA LEU A 350 -6.27 15.56 -7.16
C LEU A 350 -4.83 15.13 -6.91
N ILE A 351 -4.00 16.07 -6.47
CA ILE A 351 -2.55 15.84 -6.34
C ILE A 351 -2.22 15.62 -4.86
N GLY A 352 -1.66 14.45 -4.54
CA GLY A 352 -1.07 14.18 -3.23
C GLY A 352 0.43 14.44 -3.30
N ARG A 353 0.91 15.52 -2.68
CA ARG A 353 2.33 15.90 -2.69
C ARG A 353 3.08 15.22 -1.56
N ALA A 354 4.30 14.78 -1.85
CA ALA A 354 5.20 14.21 -0.86
C ALA A 354 5.52 15.23 0.23
N ASP A 355 5.49 14.78 1.48
CA ASP A 355 6.10 15.46 2.61
C ASP A 355 7.55 14.98 2.70
N PHE A 356 8.44 15.63 1.94
CA PHE A 356 9.83 15.20 1.81
C PHE A 356 10.56 15.19 3.15
N ASP A 357 10.30 16.16 4.02
CA ASP A 357 10.92 16.24 5.34
C ASP A 357 10.49 15.05 6.20
N TYR A 358 9.19 14.72 6.19
CA TYR A 358 8.67 13.55 6.89
C TYR A 358 9.24 12.24 6.32
N VAL A 359 9.32 12.10 4.99
CA VAL A 359 9.89 10.92 4.33
C VAL A 359 11.37 10.75 4.67
N GLN A 360 12.15 11.82 4.62
CA GLN A 360 13.57 11.81 4.97
C GLN A 360 13.78 11.45 6.43
N GLU A 361 13.03 12.06 7.36
CA GLU A 361 13.09 11.71 8.78
C GLU A 361 12.71 10.25 9.00
N TYR A 362 11.61 9.79 8.39
CA TYR A 362 11.14 8.41 8.55
C TYR A 362 12.20 7.39 8.11
N TYR A 363 12.86 7.63 6.98
CA TYR A 363 13.87 6.73 6.44
C TYR A 363 15.32 7.04 6.86
N ARG A 364 15.57 8.09 7.65
CA ARG A 364 16.93 8.47 8.08
C ARG A 364 17.75 7.29 8.65
N PRO A 365 17.23 6.47 9.59
CA PRO A 365 18.00 5.34 10.12
C PRO A 365 18.43 4.32 9.07
N PHE A 366 17.68 4.18 7.97
CA PHE A 366 18.03 3.25 6.89
C PHE A 366 19.29 3.69 6.15
N PHE A 367 19.47 5.00 5.95
CA PHE A 367 20.60 5.56 5.22
C PHE A 367 21.82 5.85 6.10
N GLU A 368 21.60 6.19 7.38
CA GLU A 368 22.67 6.55 8.31
C GLU A 368 23.19 5.37 9.13
N GLU A 369 22.36 4.35 9.35
CA GLU A 369 22.68 3.18 10.15
C GLU A 369 22.55 1.94 9.26
N ASP A 370 21.44 1.20 9.36
CA ASP A 370 21.17 0.02 8.55
C ASP A 370 19.66 -0.29 8.48
N SER A 371 19.29 -1.24 7.61
CA SER A 371 17.90 -1.65 7.40
C SER A 371 17.25 -2.27 8.63
N ASP A 372 18.00 -3.00 9.45
CA ASP A 372 17.47 -3.68 10.64
C ASP A 372 17.16 -2.67 11.74
N VAL A 373 18.05 -1.69 11.94
CA VAL A 373 17.87 -0.58 12.87
C VAL A 373 16.70 0.30 12.45
N TRP A 374 16.56 0.58 11.15
CA TRP A 374 15.36 1.23 10.64
C TRP A 374 14.11 0.43 10.96
N ALA A 375 14.10 -0.87 10.69
CA ALA A 375 12.94 -1.72 10.94
C ALA A 375 12.58 -1.72 12.43
N GLU A 376 13.53 -1.83 13.35
CA GLU A 376 13.27 -1.72 14.79
C GLU A 376 12.70 -0.34 15.16
N LYS A 377 13.34 0.76 14.73
CA LYS A 377 12.94 2.13 15.12
C LYS A 377 11.61 2.58 14.51
N ARG A 378 11.22 2.05 13.35
CA ARG A 378 10.03 2.50 12.60
C ARG A 378 8.91 1.48 12.59
N LEU A 379 9.23 0.19 12.67
CA LEU A 379 8.29 -0.92 12.65
C LEU A 379 8.22 -1.68 13.98
N GLY A 380 9.02 -1.31 14.98
CA GLY A 380 8.84 -1.65 16.39
C GLY A 380 9.30 -3.05 16.79
N GLY A 381 8.82 -3.50 17.95
CA GLY A 381 9.37 -4.69 18.62
C GLY A 381 9.29 -5.97 17.78
N ARG A 382 8.24 -6.11 16.95
CA ARG A 382 8.11 -7.23 16.02
C ARG A 382 9.19 -7.28 14.95
N ALA A 383 9.62 -6.13 14.44
CA ALA A 383 10.67 -6.08 13.45
C ALA A 383 12.00 -6.47 14.07
N LYS A 384 12.26 -6.01 15.31
CA LYS A 384 13.40 -6.48 16.10
C LYS A 384 13.38 -8.00 16.26
N GLU A 385 12.27 -8.57 16.71
CA GLU A 385 12.14 -10.03 16.89
C GLU A 385 12.34 -10.80 15.58
N ALA A 386 11.78 -10.30 14.47
CA ALA A 386 11.99 -10.91 13.16
C ALA A 386 13.47 -10.84 12.73
N ASN A 387 14.15 -9.71 12.97
CA ASN A 387 15.57 -9.55 12.69
C ASN A 387 16.42 -10.48 13.56
N ASP A 388 16.11 -10.58 14.87
CA ASP A 388 16.78 -11.49 15.80
C ASP A 388 16.57 -12.95 15.39
N MET A 389 15.35 -13.31 14.99
CA MET A 389 15.04 -14.65 14.48
C MET A 389 15.82 -14.95 13.20
N ILE A 390 15.84 -14.03 12.23
CA ILE A 390 16.58 -14.21 10.98
C ILE A 390 18.08 -14.36 11.29
N LYS A 391 18.65 -13.51 12.12
CA LYS A 391 20.07 -13.55 12.50
C LYS A 391 20.46 -14.85 13.21
N THR A 392 19.60 -15.36 14.09
CA THR A 392 19.90 -16.55 14.90
C THR A 392 19.57 -17.85 14.20
N MET A 393 18.47 -17.92 13.44
CA MET A 393 17.97 -19.16 12.87
C MET A 393 18.35 -19.37 11.41
N MET A 394 18.35 -18.31 10.59
CA MET A 394 18.56 -18.44 9.15
C MET A 394 19.90 -19.13 8.84
N PRO A 395 21.01 -18.78 9.49
CA PRO A 395 22.28 -19.39 9.13
C PRO A 395 22.35 -20.88 9.45
N ALA A 396 21.87 -21.31 10.62
CA ALA A 396 21.81 -22.73 10.98
C ALA A 396 20.87 -23.53 10.06
N MET A 397 19.76 -22.91 9.63
CA MET A 397 18.84 -23.50 8.66
C MET A 397 19.51 -23.63 7.29
N LEU A 398 20.21 -22.60 6.82
CA LEU A 398 20.96 -22.63 5.56
C LEU A 398 22.07 -23.68 5.61
N GLU A 399 22.85 -23.76 6.69
CA GLU A 399 23.88 -24.78 6.86
C GLU A 399 23.31 -26.21 6.82
N THR A 400 22.16 -26.44 7.47
CA THR A 400 21.50 -27.75 7.45
C THR A 400 21.01 -28.11 6.05
N ILE A 401 20.33 -27.17 5.37
CA ILE A 401 19.78 -27.38 4.03
C ILE A 401 20.92 -27.59 3.03
N PHE A 402 21.90 -26.70 3.01
CA PHE A 402 23.03 -26.76 2.09
C PHE A 402 23.93 -27.95 2.42
N GLY A 403 24.05 -28.34 3.70
CA GLY A 403 24.76 -29.51 4.19
C GLY A 403 24.22 -30.83 3.64
N ALA A 404 22.91 -30.91 3.44
CA ALA A 404 22.25 -32.10 2.89
C ALA A 404 22.27 -32.18 1.35
N MET A 405 22.71 -31.12 0.66
CA MET A 405 22.78 -31.06 -0.81
C MET A 405 24.09 -31.64 -1.35
N THR A 406 24.04 -32.23 -2.55
CA THR A 406 25.27 -32.54 -3.30
C THR A 406 26.00 -31.23 -3.68
N PRO A 407 27.31 -31.28 -3.95
CA PRO A 407 28.07 -30.09 -4.36
C PRO A 407 27.45 -29.35 -5.55
N GLU A 408 26.92 -30.09 -6.53
CA GLU A 408 26.30 -29.52 -7.73
C GLU A 408 25.00 -28.79 -7.40
N ASN A 409 24.14 -29.41 -6.59
CA ASN A 409 22.87 -28.82 -6.14
C ASN A 409 23.10 -27.61 -5.26
N ARG A 410 24.12 -27.65 -4.40
CA ARG A 410 24.55 -26.53 -3.57
C ARG A 410 24.99 -25.35 -4.44
N ALA A 411 25.88 -25.59 -5.42
CA ALA A 411 26.35 -24.54 -6.32
C ALA A 411 25.19 -23.92 -7.12
N GLU A 412 24.24 -24.74 -7.57
CA GLU A 412 23.03 -24.25 -8.25
C GLU A 412 22.14 -23.43 -7.33
N ALA A 413 21.90 -23.88 -6.10
CA ALA A 413 21.14 -23.12 -5.11
C ALA A 413 21.80 -21.77 -4.81
N THR A 414 23.11 -21.73 -4.53
CA THR A 414 23.86 -20.48 -4.32
C THR A 414 23.68 -19.52 -5.48
N ARG A 415 23.84 -19.99 -6.73
CA ARG A 415 23.63 -19.16 -7.93
C ARG A 415 22.21 -18.59 -8.00
N ARG A 416 21.19 -19.40 -7.72
CA ARG A 416 19.78 -18.94 -7.72
C ARG A 416 19.54 -17.87 -6.66
N PHE A 417 20.03 -18.06 -5.45
CA PHE A 417 19.88 -17.07 -4.39
C PHE A 417 20.64 -15.77 -4.69
N GLN A 418 21.86 -15.85 -5.22
CA GLN A 418 22.62 -14.67 -5.67
C GLN A 418 21.88 -13.91 -6.77
N ALA A 419 21.23 -14.61 -7.69
CA ALA A 419 20.41 -14.01 -8.73
C ALA A 419 19.14 -13.35 -8.18
N LEU A 420 18.58 -13.87 -7.09
CA LEU A 420 17.51 -13.24 -6.32
C LEU A 420 18.00 -12.08 -5.43
N GLY A 421 19.31 -11.81 -5.41
CA GLY A 421 19.91 -10.73 -4.62
C GLY A 421 20.34 -11.14 -3.21
N PHE A 422 20.29 -12.44 -2.88
CA PHE A 422 20.70 -12.96 -1.57
C PHE A 422 22.11 -13.54 -1.63
N ASP A 423 23.02 -12.98 -0.84
CA ASP A 423 24.35 -13.55 -0.63
C ASP A 423 24.31 -14.59 0.49
N ILE A 424 24.04 -15.85 0.11
CA ILE A 424 23.96 -16.96 1.05
C ILE A 424 25.31 -17.28 1.69
N GLU A 425 26.41 -17.08 0.98
CA GLU A 425 27.73 -17.39 1.53
C GLU A 425 28.07 -16.41 2.65
N ALA A 426 27.85 -15.11 2.43
CA ALA A 426 27.95 -14.11 3.50
C ALA A 426 26.99 -14.41 4.67
N ALA A 427 25.76 -14.85 4.39
CA ALA A 427 24.79 -15.20 5.43
C ALA A 427 25.24 -16.41 6.28
N MET A 428 25.95 -17.38 5.70
CA MET A 428 26.52 -18.52 6.43
C MET A 428 27.85 -18.18 7.12
N GLU A 429 28.68 -17.30 6.56
CA GLU A 429 29.96 -16.89 7.16
C GLU A 429 29.80 -16.14 8.48
N GLY A 430 28.69 -15.42 8.67
CA GLY A 430 28.33 -14.78 9.93
C GLY A 430 28.25 -15.73 11.14
N VAL A 431 28.18 -17.05 10.93
CA VAL A 431 28.14 -18.10 11.98
C VAL A 431 29.51 -18.52 12.46
N ARG A 432 30.53 -18.39 11.60
CA ARG A 432 31.87 -18.94 11.85
C ARG A 432 32.78 -17.98 12.62
N ARG A 433 32.32 -16.75 12.85
CA ARG A 433 32.94 -15.74 13.71
C ARG A 433 32.19 -15.68 15.03
#